data_AF-A0A2V6CE68-F1
#
_entry.id   AF-A0A2V6CE68-F1
#
_cell.length_a   1.000
_cell.length_b   1.000
_cell.length_c   1.000
_cell.angle_alpha   90.00
_cell.angle_beta   90.00
_cell.angle_gamma   90.00
#
_symmetry.space_group_name_H-M   'P 1'
#
loop_
_entity.id
_entity.type
_entity.pdbx_description
1 polymer ?
#
loop_
_entity_poly.entity_id
_entity_poly.type
_entity_poly.pdbx_seq_one_letter_code
_entity_poly.pdbx_strand_id
1 'polypeptide(L)'
;GEVERIMKMVDGVLLVVDAHDGPQAQTRFVLRKAMENKLKPVVVINKVDRENARPHKVLDEIFDLFVDLKATDEQLDFPIVYASAKNGFAIRELHESNNDMTPLFQAIVQHVPPPKISSQTFFQMLVSNLDYSDYLGRIALGR
;
A
#
# COMPACT_ATOMS: atom_id res chain seq x y z
N GLY A 1 12.43 -1.45 14.90
CA GLY A 1 11.07 -1.21 15.45
C GLY A 1 10.05 -2.12 14.78
N GLU A 2 8.79 -2.14 15.24
CA GLU A 2 7.71 -2.97 14.67
C GLU A 2 7.55 -2.78 13.16
N VAL A 3 7.56 -1.52 12.69
CA VAL A 3 7.48 -1.16 11.26
C VAL A 3 8.57 -1.83 10.43
N GLU A 4 9.82 -1.82 10.90
CA GLU A 4 10.95 -2.41 10.15
C GLU A 4 10.84 -3.94 10.04
N ARG A 5 10.16 -4.60 11.00
CA ARG A 5 9.92 -6.05 10.92
C ARG A 5 8.85 -6.37 9.88
N ILE A 6 7.78 -5.59 9.83
CA ILE A 6 6.71 -5.73 8.84
C ILE A 6 7.25 -5.51 7.43
N MET A 7 8.12 -4.51 7.24
CA MET A 7 8.73 -4.22 5.92
C MET A 7 9.54 -5.40 5.36
N LYS A 8 10.00 -6.34 6.18
CA LYS A 8 10.70 -7.57 5.73
C LYS A 8 9.76 -8.70 5.33
N MET A 9 8.48 -8.61 5.67
CA MET A 9 7.46 -9.63 5.37
C MET A 9 6.58 -9.29 4.16
N VAL A 10 6.57 -8.04 3.72
CA VAL A 10 5.70 -7.59 2.64
C VAL A 10 6.49 -7.43 1.34
N ASP A 11 5.81 -7.61 0.21
CA ASP A 11 6.39 -7.47 -1.13
C ASP A 11 5.89 -6.22 -1.86
N GLY A 12 4.95 -5.50 -1.27
CA GLY A 12 4.40 -4.23 -1.77
C GLY A 12 3.76 -3.41 -0.66
N VAL A 13 3.38 -2.18 -0.99
CA VAL A 13 2.75 -1.24 -0.05
C VAL A 13 1.51 -0.61 -0.68
N LEU A 14 0.42 -0.51 0.08
CA LEU A 14 -0.78 0.21 -0.31
C LEU A 14 -0.80 1.58 0.36
N LEU A 15 -0.61 2.66 -0.41
CA LEU A 15 -0.65 4.02 0.10
C LEU A 15 -2.06 4.59 -0.08
N VAL A 16 -2.79 4.73 1.02
CA VAL A 16 -4.14 5.32 1.02
C VAL A 16 -4.05 6.80 1.40
N VAL A 17 -4.57 7.66 0.53
CA VAL A 17 -4.53 9.12 0.67
C VAL A 17 -5.93 9.70 0.52
N ASP A 18 -6.26 10.72 1.30
CA ASP A 18 -7.53 11.44 1.18
C ASP A 18 -7.53 12.35 -0.05
N ALA A 19 -8.59 12.29 -0.87
CA ALA A 19 -8.73 13.08 -2.09
C ALA A 19 -8.83 14.60 -1.85
N HIS A 20 -9.06 15.04 -0.61
CA HIS A 20 -9.06 16.45 -0.22
C HIS A 20 -7.80 16.82 0.58
N ASP A 21 -7.44 16.06 1.61
CA ASP A 21 -6.36 16.47 2.52
C ASP A 21 -4.96 16.19 1.94
N GLY A 22 -4.83 15.22 1.04
CA GLY A 22 -3.54 14.83 0.48
C GLY A 22 -2.65 14.05 1.46
N PRO A 23 -1.39 13.78 1.10
CA PRO A 23 -0.50 12.94 1.89
C PRO A 23 -0.12 13.61 3.22
N GLN A 24 -0.30 12.89 4.32
CA GLN A 24 -0.02 13.40 5.67
C GLN A 24 1.43 13.16 6.11
N ALA A 25 1.97 14.06 6.93
CA ALA A 25 3.34 13.98 7.43
C ALA A 25 3.63 12.69 8.22
N GLN A 26 2.61 12.15 8.90
CA GLN A 26 2.69 10.91 9.68
C GLN A 26 3.02 9.70 8.79
N THR A 27 2.53 9.68 7.56
CA THR A 27 2.73 8.57 6.61
C THR A 27 4.13 8.56 6.00
N ARG A 28 4.83 9.71 6.04
CA ARG A 28 6.14 9.90 5.40
C ARG A 28 7.23 8.99 5.96
N PHE A 29 7.24 8.73 7.27
CA PHE A 29 8.25 7.87 7.89
C PHE A 29 8.13 6.42 7.42
N VAL A 30 6.90 5.88 7.43
CA VAL A 30 6.62 4.50 7.03
C VAL A 30 6.86 4.33 5.53
N LEU A 31 6.40 5.28 4.73
CA LEU A 31 6.60 5.26 3.28
C LEU A 31 8.09 5.35 2.90
N ARG A 32 8.88 6.18 3.59
CA ARG A 32 10.34 6.23 3.39
C ARG A 32 10.97 4.85 3.58
N LYS A 33 10.60 4.15 4.66
CA LYS A 33 11.12 2.80 4.93
C LYS A 33 10.70 1.79 3.86
N ALA A 34 9.48 1.90 3.33
CA ALA A 34 9.04 1.07 2.23
C ALA A 34 9.85 1.34 0.94
N MET A 35 10.12 2.62 0.63
CA MET A 35 10.93 3.01 -0.52
C MET A 35 12.38 2.52 -0.40
N GLU A 36 13.00 2.66 0.78
CA GLU A 36 14.34 2.14 1.08
C GLU A 36 14.44 0.62 0.87
N ASN A 37 13.35 -0.13 1.10
CA ASN A 37 13.27 -1.57 0.89
C ASN A 37 12.86 -1.95 -0.55
N LYS A 38 12.77 -0.97 -1.46
CA LYS A 38 12.39 -1.16 -2.88
C LYS A 38 11.03 -1.83 -3.06
N LEU A 39 10.11 -1.61 -2.11
CA LEU A 39 8.76 -2.15 -2.20
C LEU A 39 7.98 -1.42 -3.29
N LYS A 40 7.13 -2.16 -4.01
CA LYS A 40 6.27 -1.59 -5.05
C LYS A 40 5.01 -0.95 -4.43
N PRO A 41 4.76 0.34 -4.67
CA PRO A 41 3.58 1.01 -4.15
C PRO A 41 2.37 0.84 -5.08
N VAL A 42 1.18 0.78 -4.47
CA VAL A 42 -0.12 0.97 -5.12
C VAL A 42 -0.77 2.17 -4.43
N VAL A 43 -1.15 3.19 -5.20
CA VAL A 43 -1.70 4.43 -4.65
C VAL A 43 -3.22 4.42 -4.74
N VAL A 44 -3.88 4.67 -3.61
CA VAL A 44 -5.34 4.75 -3.51
C VAL A 44 -5.73 6.14 -3.02
N ILE A 45 -6.32 6.94 -3.91
CA ILE A 45 -6.90 8.24 -3.57
C ILE A 45 -8.37 8.00 -3.20
N ASN A 46 -8.66 8.03 -1.89
CA ASN A 46 -9.95 7.69 -1.33
C ASN A 46 -10.81 8.94 -1.05
N LYS A 47 -12.13 8.74 -0.93
CA LYS A 47 -13.15 9.77 -0.71
C LYS A 47 -13.35 10.72 -1.88
N VAL A 48 -13.23 10.21 -3.11
CA VAL A 48 -13.50 10.98 -4.33
C VAL A 48 -14.98 11.35 -4.50
N ASP A 49 -15.87 10.81 -3.67
CA ASP A 49 -17.29 11.18 -3.61
C ASP A 49 -17.58 12.53 -2.94
N ARG A 50 -16.57 13.18 -2.35
CA ARG A 50 -16.74 14.48 -1.69
C ARG A 50 -16.74 15.63 -2.70
N GLU A 51 -17.63 16.60 -2.51
CA GLU A 51 -17.72 17.79 -3.38
C GLU A 51 -16.43 18.62 -3.43
N ASN A 52 -15.68 18.65 -2.32
CA ASN A 52 -14.40 19.34 -2.23
C ASN A 52 -13.19 18.48 -2.59
N ALA A 53 -13.40 17.27 -3.15
CA ALA A 53 -12.30 16.41 -3.58
C ALA A 53 -11.47 17.09 -4.68
N ARG A 54 -10.15 16.95 -4.59
CA ARG A 54 -9.15 17.50 -5.53
C ARG A 54 -8.15 16.42 -5.97
N PRO A 55 -8.64 15.29 -6.53
CA PRO A 55 -7.84 14.10 -6.78
C PRO A 55 -6.59 14.36 -7.65
N HIS A 56 -6.68 15.20 -8.69
CA HIS A 56 -5.52 15.55 -9.52
C HIS A 56 -4.42 16.27 -8.73
N LYS A 57 -4.78 17.26 -7.92
CA LYS A 57 -3.81 17.98 -7.09
C LYS A 57 -3.19 17.09 -6.03
N VAL A 58 -3.97 16.17 -5.44
CA VAL A 58 -3.46 15.19 -4.48
C VAL A 58 -2.50 14.22 -5.16
N LEU A 59 -2.77 13.83 -6.41
CA LEU A 59 -1.85 12.99 -7.18
C LEU A 59 -0.50 13.69 -7.39
N ASP A 60 -0.50 14.96 -7.76
CA ASP A 60 0.73 15.76 -7.89
C ASP A 60 1.50 15.81 -6.56
N GLU A 61 0.82 16.06 -5.43
CA GLU A 61 1.41 16.05 -4.09
C GLU A 61 2.02 14.68 -3.71
N ILE A 62 1.43 13.57 -4.18
CA ILE A 62 1.96 12.22 -3.97
C ILE A 62 3.22 12.00 -4.83
N PHE A 63 3.23 12.45 -6.08
CA PHE A 63 4.43 12.38 -6.93
C PHE A 63 5.59 13.17 -6.31
N ASP A 64 5.34 14.41 -5.88
CA ASP A 64 6.34 15.23 -5.19
C ASP A 64 6.87 14.52 -3.94
N LEU A 65 5.99 13.91 -3.15
CA LEU A 65 6.39 13.13 -1.98
C LEU A 65 7.30 11.96 -2.35
N PHE A 66 7.03 11.24 -3.44
CA PHE A 66 7.84 10.09 -3.85
C PHE A 66 9.22 10.53 -4.33
N VAL A 67 9.30 11.64 -5.08
CA VAL A 67 10.57 12.26 -5.48
C VAL A 67 11.37 12.69 -4.26
N ASP A 68 10.73 13.36 -3.30
CA ASP A 68 11.32 13.75 -2.02
C ASP A 68 11.87 12.56 -1.21
N LEU A 69 11.24 11.40 -1.35
CA LEU A 69 11.64 10.15 -0.72
C LEU A 69 12.65 9.34 -1.54
N LYS A 70 13.11 9.88 -2.68
CA LYS A 70 14.07 9.26 -3.60
C LYS A 70 13.59 7.89 -4.11
N ALA A 71 12.30 7.80 -4.46
CA ALA A 71 11.74 6.62 -5.11
C ALA A 71 12.49 6.33 -6.42
N THR A 72 12.66 5.05 -6.76
CA THR A 72 13.25 4.62 -8.04
C THR A 72 12.24 4.78 -9.17
N ASP A 73 12.70 4.77 -10.43
CA ASP A 73 11.82 4.84 -11.60
C ASP A 73 10.73 3.76 -11.58
N GLU A 74 11.09 2.52 -11.21
CA GLU A 74 10.13 1.42 -11.04
C GLU A 74 9.09 1.67 -9.94
N GLN A 75 9.41 2.49 -8.93
CA GLN A 75 8.50 2.85 -7.85
C GLN A 75 7.65 4.07 -8.19
N LEU A 76 8.06 4.89 -9.16
CA LEU A 76 7.29 6.01 -9.71
C LEU A 76 6.25 5.54 -10.74
N ASP A 77 6.45 4.36 -11.34
CA ASP A 77 5.46 3.68 -12.17
C ASP A 77 4.45 2.88 -11.31
N PHE A 78 3.70 3.61 -10.49
CA PHE A 78 2.70 3.03 -9.59
C PHE A 78 1.28 3.11 -10.18
N PRO A 79 0.45 2.08 -9.98
CA PRO A 79 -0.96 2.17 -10.35
C PRO A 79 -1.68 3.15 -9.41
N ILE A 80 -2.56 3.95 -10.01
CA ILE A 80 -3.41 4.89 -9.30
C ILE A 80 -4.83 4.34 -9.30
N VAL A 81 -5.46 4.32 -8.13
CA VAL A 81 -6.85 3.91 -7.96
C VAL A 81 -7.59 4.98 -7.21
N TYR A 82 -8.70 5.45 -7.78
CA TYR A 82 -9.61 6.38 -7.11
C TYR A 82 -10.73 5.58 -6.46
N ALA A 83 -11.03 5.86 -5.19
CA ALA A 83 -11.98 5.06 -4.43
C ALA A 83 -12.97 5.91 -3.62
N SER A 84 -14.18 5.37 -3.45
CA SER A 84 -15.13 5.82 -2.44
C SER A 84 -15.45 4.64 -1.53
N ALA A 85 -14.83 4.62 -0.34
CA ALA A 85 -15.17 3.64 0.69
C ALA A 85 -16.63 3.77 1.15
N LYS A 86 -17.20 4.98 1.08
CA LYS A 86 -18.61 5.25 1.45
C LYS A 86 -19.58 4.55 0.49
N ASN A 87 -19.33 4.67 -0.81
CA ASN A 87 -20.20 4.11 -1.84
C ASN A 87 -19.76 2.71 -2.30
N GLY A 88 -18.61 2.23 -1.81
CA GLY A 88 -18.13 0.86 -2.03
C GLY A 88 -17.49 0.61 -3.40
N PHE A 89 -16.98 1.64 -4.08
CA PHE A 89 -16.41 1.49 -5.42
C PHE A 89 -14.95 1.97 -5.52
N ALA A 90 -14.26 1.43 -6.53
CA ALA A 90 -12.97 1.89 -7.03
C ALA A 90 -12.99 2.01 -8.55
N ILE A 91 -12.28 2.99 -9.09
CA ILE A 91 -12.14 3.29 -10.52
C ILE A 91 -10.67 3.62 -10.82
N ARG A 92 -10.24 3.43 -12.07
CA ARG A 92 -8.87 3.77 -12.50
C ARG A 92 -8.80 5.19 -13.03
N GLU A 93 -9.87 5.63 -13.66
CA GLU A 93 -10.02 6.98 -14.18
C GLU A 93 -11.26 7.65 -13.58
N LEU A 94 -11.19 8.95 -13.30
CA LEU A 94 -12.28 9.68 -12.62
C LEU A 94 -13.59 9.77 -13.42
N HIS A 95 -13.55 9.50 -14.72
CA HIS A 95 -14.72 9.51 -15.60
C HIS A 95 -15.36 8.12 -15.75
N GLU A 96 -14.72 7.07 -15.24
CA GLU A 96 -15.30 5.73 -15.25
C GLU A 96 -16.44 5.62 -14.23
N SER A 97 -17.45 4.84 -14.57
CA SER A 97 -18.47 4.40 -13.62
C SER A 97 -18.16 2.97 -13.19
N ASN A 98 -18.02 2.74 -11.90
CA ASN A 98 -17.95 1.41 -11.33
C ASN A 98 -18.71 1.34 -10.01
N ASN A 99 -19.17 0.15 -9.66
CA ASN A 99 -19.99 -0.12 -8.47
C ASN A 99 -19.31 -1.10 -7.51
N ASP A 100 -18.05 -1.47 -7.75
CA ASP A 100 -17.31 -2.41 -6.93
C ASP A 100 -15.83 -2.03 -6.71
N MET A 101 -15.14 -2.81 -5.89
CA MET A 101 -13.72 -2.64 -5.59
C MET A 101 -12.80 -3.45 -6.51
N THR A 102 -13.32 -4.06 -7.59
CA THR A 102 -12.57 -4.93 -8.49
C THR A 102 -11.30 -4.26 -9.04
N PRO A 103 -11.31 -2.98 -9.45
CA PRO A 103 -10.11 -2.31 -9.94
C PRO A 103 -8.98 -2.23 -8.91
N LEU A 104 -9.30 -2.08 -7.62
CA LEU A 104 -8.31 -2.08 -6.56
C LEU A 104 -7.64 -3.45 -6.41
N PHE A 105 -8.44 -4.52 -6.35
CA PHE A 105 -7.91 -5.88 -6.24
C PHE A 105 -7.04 -6.25 -7.46
N GLN A 106 -7.49 -5.89 -8.66
CA GLN A 106 -6.70 -6.10 -9.87
C GLN A 106 -5.39 -5.32 -9.86
N ALA A 107 -5.40 -4.06 -9.42
CA ALA A 107 -4.18 -3.26 -9.31
C ALA A 107 -3.16 -3.93 -8.38
N ILE A 108 -3.61 -4.43 -7.22
CA ILE A 108 -2.77 -5.17 -6.26
C ILE A 108 -2.20 -6.43 -6.91
N VAL A 109 -3.04 -7.29 -7.49
CA VAL A 109 -2.61 -8.56 -8.10
C VAL A 109 -1.64 -8.35 -9.26
N GLN A 110 -1.81 -7.27 -10.04
CA GLN A 110 -0.98 -7.00 -11.22
C GLN A 110 0.37 -6.35 -10.86
N HIS A 111 0.43 -5.51 -9.82
CA HIS A 111 1.63 -4.70 -9.53
C HIS A 111 2.42 -5.19 -8.33
N VAL A 112 1.80 -5.84 -7.35
CA VAL A 112 2.52 -6.40 -6.20
C VAL A 112 3.12 -7.74 -6.63
N PRO A 113 4.46 -7.88 -6.59
CA PRO A 113 5.10 -9.11 -7.00
C PRO A 113 4.78 -10.25 -6.01
N PRO A 114 4.75 -11.50 -6.49
CA PRO A 114 4.66 -12.64 -5.58
C PRO A 114 5.89 -12.71 -4.66
N PRO A 115 5.74 -13.25 -3.45
CA PRO A 115 6.86 -13.42 -2.52
C PRO A 115 7.95 -14.31 -3.13
N LYS A 116 9.21 -14.01 -2.82
CA LYS A 116 10.33 -14.89 -3.17
C LYS A 116 10.32 -16.10 -2.25
N ILE A 117 10.06 -17.27 -2.82
CA ILE A 117 10.02 -18.54 -2.09
C ILE A 117 11.36 -19.26 -2.24
N SER A 118 11.88 -19.80 -1.14
CA SER A 118 13.09 -20.62 -1.13
C SER A 118 12.84 -21.96 -1.83
N SER A 119 13.80 -22.42 -2.62
CA SER A 119 13.76 -23.77 -3.22
C SER A 119 14.18 -24.88 -2.27
N GLN A 120 14.44 -24.54 -1.00
CA GLN A 120 14.86 -25.52 0.00
C GLN A 120 13.71 -26.45 0.40
N THR A 121 14.07 -27.68 0.73
CA THR A 121 13.10 -28.76 1.00
C THR A 121 12.56 -28.74 2.42
N PHE A 122 13.16 -27.98 3.32
CA PHE A 122 12.73 -27.85 4.72
C PHE A 122 11.99 -26.53 4.96
N PHE A 123 11.12 -26.53 5.96
CA PHE A 123 10.32 -25.37 6.35
C PHE A 123 11.21 -24.21 6.83
N GLN A 124 10.96 -23.01 6.29
CA GLN A 124 11.62 -21.77 6.67
C GLN A 124 10.55 -20.73 6.94
N MET A 125 10.67 -20.03 8.08
CA MET A 125 9.77 -18.96 8.47
C MET A 125 10.53 -17.95 9.32
N LEU A 126 10.45 -16.67 8.96
CA LEU A 126 10.96 -15.56 9.75
C LEU A 126 9.88 -15.08 10.72
N VAL A 127 10.05 -15.38 12.00
CA VAL A 127 9.17 -14.85 13.06
C VAL A 127 9.40 -13.36 13.20
N SER A 128 8.37 -12.59 12.92
CA SER A 128 8.42 -11.12 12.94
C SER A 128 7.68 -10.54 14.13
N ASN A 129 6.60 -11.19 14.57
CA ASN A 129 5.87 -10.80 15.78
C ASN A 129 5.56 -12.01 16.66
N LEU A 130 5.39 -11.75 17.95
CA LEU A 130 4.97 -12.73 18.93
C LEU A 130 3.68 -12.24 19.57
N ASP A 131 2.72 -13.13 19.68
CA ASP A 131 1.45 -12.90 20.35
C ASP A 131 1.23 -13.99 21.40
N TYR A 132 0.21 -13.84 22.23
CA TYR A 132 -0.11 -14.77 23.30
C TYR A 132 -1.60 -14.91 23.50
N SER A 133 -2.04 -16.15 23.68
CA SER A 133 -3.42 -16.48 24.06
C SER A 133 -3.40 -17.35 25.30
N ASP A 134 -4.31 -17.08 26.25
CA ASP A 134 -4.46 -17.89 27.46
C ASP A 134 -4.82 -19.37 27.17
N TYR A 135 -5.42 -19.65 26.01
CA TYR A 135 -5.83 -21.00 25.60
C TYR A 135 -4.81 -21.68 24.67
N LEU A 136 -4.18 -20.92 23.77
CA LEU A 136 -3.27 -21.47 22.75
C LEU A 136 -1.78 -21.35 23.14
N GLY A 137 -1.46 -20.54 24.15
CA GLY A 137 -0.10 -20.21 24.54
C GLY A 137 0.54 -19.17 23.61
N ARG A 138 1.86 -19.27 23.41
CA ARG A 138 2.62 -18.34 22.56
C ARG A 138 2.34 -18.59 21.09
N ILE A 139 2.04 -17.52 20.36
CA ILE A 139 1.76 -17.52 18.93
C ILE A 139 2.90 -16.78 18.22
N ALA A 140 3.49 -17.40 17.20
CA ALA A 140 4.52 -16.78 16.37
C ALA A 140 3.93 -16.40 15.02
N LEU A 141 4.05 -15.12 14.66
CA LEU A 141 3.57 -14.55 13.40
C LEU A 141 4.76 -14.20 12.52
N GLY A 142 4.73 -14.61 11.25
CA GLY A 142 5.88 -14.49 10.36
C GLY A 142 5.57 -14.91 8.94
N ARG A 143 6.59 -14.82 8.10
CA ARG A 143 6.58 -15.25 6.70
C ARG A 143 7.74 -16.20 6.43
#